data_AF-A0A7S3Q7I1-F1
#
_entry.id   AF-A0A7S3Q7I1-F1
#
_cell.length_a   1.000
_cell.length_b   1.000
_cell.length_c   1.000
_cell.angle_alpha   90.00
_cell.angle_beta   90.00
_cell.angle_gamma   90.00
#
_symmetry.space_group_name_H-M   'P 1'
#
loop_
_entity.id
_entity.type
_entity.pdbx_description
1 polymer ?
#
loop_
_entity_poly.entity_id
_entity_poly.type
_entity_poly.pdbx_seq_one_letter_code
_entity_poly.pdbx_strand_id
1 'polypeptide(L)'
;MQIRNMTEEEIIKPKKQSQVRNDFSPSKTKFKGVKNNATSKNPKNKNKKSPKKKSKKQKQKQQQNKPAEQQELTLEEQGRYVALDCEFVGVGPGGYEHALARVSLVDWNNAVLLDTHVRVSESTPVTDYRTFVSGVREEHLQPDVAMESEKCIAIVKKLLQGRILVGHGLKNDLTVLGITHPWYNTRDTAKYEPFMKKAKKVTDSISTSTSTLPRSRKLKDLALTKLDRVIQKEGESHCSIEDSIAALDLYKKARGKWEKVMEYKVGRTQEIECDDAMHFMLLNEE
;
A
#
# COMPACT_ATOMS: atom_id res chain seq x y z
N MET A 1 43.99 16.82 -22.81
CA MET A 1 43.27 15.53 -22.71
C MET A 1 41.86 15.74 -23.25
N GLN A 2 41.50 15.09 -24.35
CA GLN A 2 40.17 15.21 -24.96
C GLN A 2 39.11 14.54 -24.09
N ILE A 3 38.07 15.29 -23.75
CA ILE A 3 36.84 14.82 -23.12
C ILE A 3 36.03 14.10 -24.20
N ARG A 4 35.76 12.80 -24.02
CA ARG A 4 34.81 12.05 -24.84
C ARG A 4 33.40 12.31 -24.31
N ASN A 5 32.55 12.91 -25.14
CA ASN A 5 31.11 12.96 -24.91
C ASN A 5 30.52 11.57 -25.23
N MET A 6 29.93 10.93 -24.22
CA MET A 6 29.15 9.70 -24.39
C MET A 6 27.69 10.08 -24.68
N THR A 7 27.07 9.41 -25.65
CA THR A 7 25.71 9.65 -26.12
C THR A 7 24.64 8.97 -25.24
N GLU A 8 23.40 9.49 -25.30
CA GLU A 8 22.25 9.14 -24.45
C GLU A 8 21.79 7.66 -24.49
N GLU A 9 22.35 6.82 -25.35
CA GLU A 9 21.94 5.41 -25.51
C GLU A 9 22.68 4.42 -24.59
N GLU A 10 23.74 4.82 -23.89
CA GLU A 10 24.50 3.91 -23.01
C GLU A 10 23.98 3.82 -21.57
N ILE A 11 22.96 4.60 -21.20
CA ILE A 11 22.43 4.66 -19.82
C ILE A 11 21.41 3.54 -19.52
N ILE A 12 20.90 2.83 -20.54
CA ILE A 12 19.84 1.82 -20.38
C ILE A 12 20.30 0.45 -20.89
N LYS A 13 21.17 -0.22 -20.13
CA LYS A 13 21.30 -1.68 -20.21
C LYS A 13 21.32 -2.29 -18.81
N PRO A 14 20.45 -3.28 -18.50
CA PRO A 14 20.45 -3.94 -17.20
C PRO A 14 21.73 -4.77 -17.04
N LYS A 15 22.49 -4.49 -15.98
CA LYS A 15 23.62 -5.34 -15.56
C LYS A 15 23.08 -6.70 -15.12
N LYS A 16 23.56 -7.79 -15.75
CA LYS A 16 23.32 -9.17 -15.30
C LYS A 16 23.87 -9.35 -13.90
N GLN A 17 23.01 -9.60 -12.91
CA GLN A 17 23.43 -10.03 -11.58
C GLN A 17 23.82 -11.52 -11.60
N SER A 18 24.98 -11.77 -11.02
CA SER A 18 25.53 -13.09 -10.70
C SER A 18 24.64 -13.82 -9.71
N GLN A 19 24.24 -15.06 -10.04
CA GLN A 19 23.49 -15.95 -9.16
C GLN A 19 24.32 -16.31 -7.93
N VAL A 20 23.91 -15.82 -6.76
CA VAL A 20 24.33 -16.38 -5.47
C VAL A 20 23.30 -17.45 -5.11
N ARG A 21 23.75 -18.70 -5.01
CA ARG A 21 22.94 -19.86 -4.63
C ARG A 21 22.63 -19.79 -3.14
N ASN A 22 21.35 -19.83 -2.79
CA ASN A 22 20.88 -20.03 -1.42
C ASN A 22 20.70 -21.53 -1.16
N ASP A 23 21.66 -22.14 -0.47
CA ASP A 23 21.52 -23.49 0.08
C ASP A 23 20.88 -23.39 1.47
N PHE A 24 19.56 -23.62 1.55
CA PHE A 24 18.85 -23.81 2.81
C PHE A 24 18.18 -25.18 2.81
N SER A 25 18.86 -26.17 3.40
CA SER A 25 18.35 -27.53 3.61
C SER A 25 17.60 -27.63 4.95
N PRO A 26 16.40 -28.21 5.01
CA PRO A 26 15.69 -28.43 6.27
C PRO A 26 16.20 -29.69 6.99
N SER A 27 16.78 -29.51 8.17
CA SER A 27 17.19 -30.58 9.08
C SER A 27 15.99 -31.22 9.78
N LYS A 28 15.83 -32.54 9.56
CA LYS A 28 14.88 -33.40 10.28
C LYS A 28 15.45 -33.80 11.64
N THR A 29 14.81 -33.41 12.73
CA THR A 29 15.05 -34.00 14.05
C THR A 29 13.89 -34.90 14.47
N LYS A 30 14.29 -36.11 14.88
CA LYS A 30 13.47 -37.25 15.31
C LYS A 30 12.97 -37.04 16.73
N PHE A 31 11.71 -37.35 17.01
CA PHE A 31 11.26 -37.70 18.36
C PHE A 31 10.70 -39.14 18.37
N LYS A 32 11.31 -39.98 19.22
CA LYS A 32 10.83 -41.28 19.72
C LYS A 32 9.60 -40.99 20.61
N GLY A 33 8.50 -41.74 20.67
CA GLY A 33 8.33 -43.18 20.67
C GLY A 33 8.01 -43.65 22.09
N VAL A 34 6.72 -43.77 22.46
CA VAL A 34 6.26 -44.59 23.61
C VAL A 34 4.97 -45.31 23.20
N LYS A 35 4.96 -46.63 23.40
CA LYS A 35 3.87 -47.58 23.13
C LYS A 35 2.89 -47.62 24.31
N ASN A 36 1.66 -48.09 24.07
CA ASN A 36 1.15 -49.29 24.76
C ASN A 36 -0.19 -49.83 24.17
N ASN A 37 -0.08 -51.11 23.82
CA ASN A 37 -1.00 -52.25 23.91
C ASN A 37 -2.42 -52.31 23.32
N ALA A 38 -2.56 -53.43 22.60
CA ALA A 38 -3.70 -53.99 21.90
C ALA A 38 -4.86 -54.48 22.80
N THR A 39 -6.02 -54.67 22.18
CA THR A 39 -6.66 -56.00 22.12
C THR A 39 -7.72 -56.03 21.00
N SER A 40 -7.70 -57.13 20.26
CA SER A 40 -8.60 -57.49 19.16
C SER A 40 -9.84 -58.22 19.69
N LYS A 41 -10.98 -58.08 19.02
CA LYS A 41 -11.95 -59.17 18.72
C LYS A 41 -13.06 -58.69 17.76
N ASN A 42 -13.10 -59.28 16.57
CA ASN A 42 -14.25 -59.37 15.64
C ASN A 42 -15.21 -60.50 16.16
N PRO A 43 -16.45 -60.79 15.65
CA PRO A 43 -16.89 -60.64 14.25
C PRO A 43 -18.41 -60.38 13.95
N LYS A 44 -18.69 -60.02 12.68
CA LYS A 44 -19.83 -60.40 11.78
C LYS A 44 -21.29 -60.17 12.22
N ASN A 45 -22.06 -59.43 11.40
CA ASN A 45 -23.27 -60.00 10.77
C ASN A 45 -23.70 -59.29 9.46
N LYS A 46 -24.23 -60.07 8.51
CA LYS A 46 -24.73 -59.69 7.16
C LYS A 46 -26.26 -59.70 7.14
N ASN A 47 -26.90 -58.83 6.35
CA ASN A 47 -28.12 -59.10 5.53
C ASN A 47 -28.49 -57.86 4.67
N LYS A 48 -28.38 -57.90 3.33
CA LYS A 48 -29.43 -58.15 2.28
C LYS A 48 -30.66 -57.22 2.42
N LYS A 49 -30.86 -56.19 1.59
CA LYS A 49 -31.30 -56.06 0.16
C LYS A 49 -32.76 -55.50 0.02
N SER A 50 -32.84 -54.22 -0.40
CA SER A 50 -33.71 -53.60 -1.45
C SER A 50 -35.26 -53.51 -1.26
N PRO A 51 -36.03 -52.80 -2.13
CA PRO A 51 -36.08 -51.34 -2.39
C PRO A 51 -37.54 -50.79 -2.36
N LYS A 52 -37.79 -49.47 -2.21
CA LYS A 52 -39.06 -48.85 -2.68
C LYS A 52 -39.00 -47.31 -2.85
N LYS A 53 -39.86 -46.85 -3.75
CA LYS A 53 -39.84 -45.65 -4.60
C LYS A 53 -40.35 -44.36 -3.93
N LYS A 54 -39.80 -43.23 -4.42
CA LYS A 54 -40.40 -41.92 -4.75
C LYS A 54 -41.12 -41.11 -3.65
N SER A 55 -40.57 -39.91 -3.40
CA SER A 55 -41.35 -38.66 -3.49
C SER A 55 -40.44 -37.48 -3.88
N LYS A 56 -40.82 -36.81 -4.97
CA LYS A 56 -40.27 -35.53 -5.45
C LYS A 56 -40.90 -34.41 -4.62
N LYS A 57 -40.11 -33.53 -4.00
CA LYS A 57 -40.29 -32.07 -4.04
C LYS A 57 -39.22 -31.35 -3.21
N GLN A 58 -38.76 -30.23 -3.77
CA GLN A 58 -38.03 -29.12 -3.15
C GLN A 58 -36.55 -29.33 -2.81
N LYS A 59 -35.69 -28.84 -3.72
CA LYS A 59 -34.55 -27.96 -3.41
C LYS A 59 -34.00 -27.38 -4.72
N GLN A 60 -34.69 -26.35 -5.22
CA GLN A 60 -34.09 -25.38 -6.12
C GLN A 60 -33.33 -24.35 -5.27
N LYS A 61 -32.24 -23.83 -5.85
CA LYS A 61 -31.34 -22.77 -5.36
C LYS A 61 -30.27 -23.20 -4.34
N GLN A 62 -29.36 -24.05 -4.80
CA GLN A 62 -27.94 -23.76 -4.55
C GLN A 62 -27.44 -22.94 -5.73
N GLN A 63 -27.73 -21.63 -5.71
CA GLN A 63 -26.89 -20.69 -6.43
C GLN A 63 -25.54 -20.76 -5.75
N GLN A 64 -24.56 -21.30 -6.47
CA GLN A 64 -23.16 -21.18 -6.11
C GLN A 64 -22.88 -19.69 -5.92
N ASN A 65 -22.68 -19.27 -4.68
CA ASN A 65 -22.01 -18.02 -4.37
C ASN A 65 -20.57 -18.16 -4.84
N LYS A 66 -20.33 -17.99 -6.15
CA LYS A 66 -19.00 -17.66 -6.63
C LYS A 66 -18.64 -16.30 -6.02
N PRO A 67 -17.48 -16.14 -5.38
CA PRO A 67 -16.97 -14.80 -5.07
C PRO A 67 -16.99 -14.01 -6.37
N ALA A 68 -17.43 -12.74 -6.32
CA ALA A 68 -17.29 -11.84 -7.46
C ALA A 68 -15.80 -11.82 -7.85
N GLU A 69 -15.49 -12.50 -8.94
CA GLU A 69 -14.15 -12.59 -9.50
C GLU A 69 -13.75 -11.17 -9.85
N GLN A 70 -12.74 -10.64 -9.13
CA GLN A 70 -12.19 -9.33 -9.45
C GLN A 70 -11.61 -9.46 -10.85
N GLN A 71 -12.16 -8.72 -11.82
CA GLN A 71 -11.60 -8.68 -13.17
C GLN A 71 -10.12 -8.32 -13.05
N GLU A 72 -9.26 -9.23 -13.51
CA GLU A 72 -7.83 -8.98 -13.57
C GLU A 72 -7.56 -7.84 -14.56
N LEU A 73 -6.66 -6.94 -14.16
CA LEU A 73 -6.28 -5.80 -14.98
C LEU A 73 -5.32 -6.22 -16.08
N THR A 74 -5.47 -5.61 -17.24
CA THR A 74 -4.47 -5.67 -18.30
C THR A 74 -3.15 -5.04 -17.84
N LEU A 75 -2.03 -5.41 -18.47
CA LEU A 75 -0.71 -4.85 -18.14
C LEU A 75 -0.67 -3.32 -18.31
N GLU A 76 -1.37 -2.79 -19.32
CA GLU A 76 -1.48 -1.36 -19.55
C GLU A 76 -2.21 -0.65 -18.41
N GLU A 77 -3.33 -1.23 -17.93
CA GLU A 77 -4.07 -0.68 -16.80
C GLU A 77 -3.28 -0.74 -15.50
N GLN A 78 -2.51 -1.81 -15.28
CA GLN A 78 -1.62 -1.96 -14.14
C GLN A 78 -0.54 -0.87 -14.13
N GLY A 79 0.00 -0.52 -15.31
CA GLY A 79 0.99 0.55 -15.47
C GLY A 79 0.53 1.94 -15.04
N ARG A 80 -0.78 2.14 -14.83
CA ARG A 80 -1.34 3.37 -14.29
C ARG A 80 -1.17 3.51 -12.78
N TYR A 81 -0.81 2.45 -12.05
CA TYR A 81 -0.72 2.49 -10.60
C TYR A 81 0.72 2.62 -10.12
N VAL A 82 0.92 3.44 -9.10
CA VAL A 82 2.18 3.50 -8.37
C VAL A 82 1.89 3.65 -6.88
N ALA A 83 2.69 3.00 -6.05
CA ALA A 83 2.62 3.20 -4.61
C ALA A 83 3.87 3.94 -4.11
N LEU A 84 3.66 4.81 -3.13
CA LEU A 84 4.66 5.72 -2.57
C LEU A 84 4.67 5.58 -1.05
N ASP A 85 5.87 5.61 -0.49
CA ASP A 85 6.11 5.85 0.93
C ASP A 85 7.44 6.61 1.10
N CYS A 86 7.47 7.54 2.06
CA CYS A 86 8.64 8.36 2.36
C CYS A 86 9.04 8.23 3.83
N GLU A 87 10.35 8.21 4.07
CA GLU A 87 10.91 8.40 5.41
C GLU A 87 11.38 9.84 5.59
N PHE A 88 11.15 10.36 6.79
CA PHE A 88 11.45 11.75 7.13
C PHE A 88 12.42 11.85 8.30
N VAL A 89 13.25 12.89 8.25
CA VAL A 89 13.99 13.40 9.40
C VAL A 89 13.35 14.68 9.92
N GLY A 90 13.65 15.01 11.17
CA GLY A 90 13.30 16.25 11.85
C GLY A 90 14.29 17.36 11.55
N VAL A 91 13.76 18.53 11.18
CA VAL A 91 14.54 19.77 10.98
C VAL A 91 13.96 20.91 11.82
N GLY A 92 14.74 21.99 11.94
CA GLY A 92 14.34 23.19 12.69
C GLY A 92 14.35 23.00 14.21
N PRO A 93 13.96 24.04 14.98
CA PRO A 93 13.95 23.99 16.44
C PRO A 93 13.09 22.85 16.98
N GLY A 94 13.70 21.92 17.70
CA GLY A 94 13.01 20.76 18.27
C GLY A 94 12.67 19.63 17.28
N GLY A 95 13.07 19.73 16.01
CA GLY A 95 12.96 18.63 15.04
C GLY A 95 11.53 18.24 14.68
N TYR A 96 10.57 19.16 14.83
CA TYR A 96 9.15 18.90 14.55
C TYR A 96 8.80 18.98 13.06
N GLU A 97 9.54 19.75 12.28
CA GLU A 97 9.32 19.88 10.84
C GLU A 97 9.86 18.65 10.11
N HIS A 98 9.20 18.23 9.03
CA HIS A 98 9.59 17.06 8.24
C HIS A 98 10.46 17.49 7.05
N ALA A 99 11.64 16.88 6.91
CA ALA A 99 12.41 16.90 5.67
C ALA A 99 12.49 15.49 5.06
N LEU A 100 12.46 15.41 3.73
CA LEU A 100 12.56 14.14 3.00
C LEU A 100 13.95 13.54 3.21
N ALA A 101 14.01 12.28 3.61
CA ALA A 101 15.25 11.57 3.83
C ALA A 101 15.38 10.30 3.00
N ARG A 102 14.26 9.63 2.72
CA ARG A 102 14.18 8.50 1.78
C ARG A 102 12.83 8.52 1.09
N VAL A 103 12.81 8.12 -0.17
CA VAL A 103 11.58 7.87 -0.91
C VAL A 103 11.64 6.52 -1.61
N SER A 104 10.56 5.76 -1.53
CA SER A 104 10.38 4.52 -2.28
C SER A 104 9.11 4.57 -3.11
N LEU A 105 9.22 4.22 -4.40
CA LEU A 105 8.09 3.99 -5.29
C LEU A 105 8.13 2.57 -5.84
N VAL A 106 6.98 1.91 -5.85
CA VAL A 106 6.81 0.57 -6.45
C VAL A 106 5.67 0.56 -7.46
N ASP A 107 5.80 -0.27 -8.48
CA ASP A 107 4.77 -0.49 -9.48
C ASP A 107 3.69 -1.47 -8.99
N TRP A 108 2.71 -1.74 -9.86
CA TRP A 108 1.64 -2.70 -9.58
C TRP A 108 2.13 -4.10 -9.20
N ASN A 109 3.26 -4.55 -9.74
CA ASN A 109 3.82 -5.88 -9.53
C ASN A 109 4.86 -5.91 -8.40
N ASN A 110 4.91 -4.84 -7.59
CA ASN A 110 5.84 -4.64 -6.48
C ASN A 110 7.30 -4.48 -6.93
N ALA A 111 7.55 -4.17 -8.22
CA ALA A 111 8.88 -3.82 -8.68
C ALA A 111 9.23 -2.39 -8.25
N VAL A 112 10.44 -2.21 -7.74
CA VAL A 112 10.93 -0.90 -7.28
C VAL A 112 11.21 -0.01 -8.51
N LEU A 113 10.51 1.11 -8.59
CA LEU A 113 10.72 2.15 -9.61
C LEU A 113 11.76 3.18 -9.16
N LEU A 114 11.76 3.50 -7.87
CA LEU A 114 12.72 4.40 -7.23
C LEU A 114 12.87 3.95 -5.77
N ASP A 115 14.10 3.86 -5.27
CA ASP A 115 14.39 3.78 -3.85
C ASP A 115 15.71 4.51 -3.61
N THR A 116 15.64 5.67 -2.96
CA THR A 116 16.82 6.51 -2.77
C THR A 116 16.73 7.29 -1.48
N HIS A 117 17.89 7.46 -0.83
CA HIS A 117 18.05 8.52 0.17
C HIS A 117 18.12 9.88 -0.54
N VAL A 118 17.70 10.92 0.18
CA VAL A 118 17.58 12.28 -0.34
C VAL A 118 18.34 13.23 0.57
N ARG A 119 19.19 14.05 -0.04
CA ARG A 119 19.97 15.05 0.69
C ARG A 119 19.02 16.08 1.29
N VAL A 120 19.28 16.44 2.55
CA VAL A 120 18.57 17.52 3.23
C VAL A 120 19.36 18.82 3.01
N SER A 121 18.65 19.94 2.80
CA SER A 121 19.27 21.24 2.56
C SER A 121 20.20 21.66 3.71
N GLU A 122 21.38 22.16 3.37
CA GLU A 122 22.33 22.72 4.36
C GLU A 122 21.76 23.94 5.09
N SER A 123 20.83 24.68 4.46
CA SER A 123 20.14 25.81 5.08
C SER A 123 19.22 25.39 6.23
N THR A 124 18.85 24.11 6.29
CA THR A 124 17.85 23.57 7.21
C THR A 124 18.37 22.27 7.81
N PRO A 125 19.37 22.34 8.72
CA PRO A 125 20.09 21.17 9.20
C PRO A 125 19.17 20.20 9.95
N VAL A 126 19.51 18.91 9.86
CA VAL A 126 18.83 17.85 10.59
C VAL A 126 19.07 18.00 12.08
N THR A 127 17.99 18.06 12.85
CA THR A 127 18.03 18.15 14.32
C THR A 127 17.61 16.84 15.00
N ASP A 128 16.85 15.99 14.30
CA ASP A 128 16.51 14.64 14.76
C ASP A 128 16.39 13.68 13.56
N TYR A 129 17.23 12.66 13.50
CA TYR A 129 17.18 11.65 12.43
C TYR A 129 15.96 10.73 12.52
N ARG A 130 15.32 10.65 13.70
CA ARG A 130 14.19 9.75 13.97
C ARG A 130 14.52 8.28 13.63
N THR A 131 15.80 7.91 13.74
CA THR A 131 16.35 6.62 13.27
C THR A 131 15.59 5.41 13.79
N PHE A 132 15.05 5.50 15.02
CA PHE A 132 14.25 4.43 15.62
C PHE A 132 12.97 4.10 14.84
N VAL A 133 12.47 5.04 14.04
CA VAL A 133 11.35 4.84 13.11
C VAL A 133 11.87 4.77 11.67
N SER A 134 12.60 5.79 11.22
CA SER A 134 12.94 5.97 9.81
C SER A 134 14.04 5.05 9.30
N GLY A 135 14.88 4.53 10.20
CA GLY A 135 16.12 3.83 9.85
C GLY A 135 17.19 4.75 9.23
N VAL A 136 16.92 6.04 9.07
CA VAL A 136 17.84 7.01 8.47
C VAL A 136 18.92 7.40 9.48
N ARG A 137 20.16 7.52 9.00
CA ARG A 137 21.34 7.95 9.74
C ARG A 137 22.08 9.03 8.96
N GLU A 138 23.03 9.70 9.61
CA GLU A 138 23.81 10.79 9.01
C GLU A 138 24.56 10.35 7.75
N GLU A 139 25.13 9.15 7.76
CA GLU A 139 25.84 8.58 6.60
C GLU A 139 24.93 8.39 5.39
N HIS A 140 23.63 8.20 5.58
CA HIS A 140 22.69 8.03 4.48
C HIS A 140 22.37 9.33 3.75
N LEU A 141 22.64 10.48 4.36
CA LEU A 141 22.32 11.81 3.82
C LEU A 141 23.54 12.51 3.20
N GLN A 142 24.69 11.83 3.18
CA GLN A 142 25.93 12.39 2.64
C GLN A 142 25.85 12.59 1.12
N PRO A 143 26.56 13.58 0.55
CA PRO A 143 26.47 13.90 -0.89
C PRO A 143 26.85 12.76 -1.84
N ASP A 144 27.65 11.79 -1.40
CA ASP A 144 28.07 10.62 -2.18
C ASP A 144 27.08 9.44 -2.09
N VAL A 145 26.15 9.47 -1.14
CA VAL A 145 25.12 8.43 -0.92
C VAL A 145 23.73 8.91 -1.34
N ALA A 146 23.38 10.14 -0.99
CA ALA A 146 22.04 10.68 -1.16
C ALA A 146 21.88 11.46 -2.46
N MET A 147 20.71 11.34 -3.08
CA MET A 147 20.35 12.14 -4.25
C MET A 147 20.02 13.57 -3.85
N GLU A 148 20.40 14.55 -4.68
CA GLU A 148 19.95 15.93 -4.52
C GLU A 148 18.41 16.02 -4.53
N SER A 149 17.88 16.79 -3.60
CA SER A 149 16.44 16.97 -3.33
C SER A 149 15.64 17.35 -4.57
N GLU A 150 16.10 18.33 -5.32
CA GLU A 150 15.46 18.87 -6.52
C GLU A 150 15.38 17.81 -7.62
N LYS A 151 16.47 17.07 -7.83
CA LYS A 151 16.55 15.98 -8.79
C LYS A 151 15.61 14.84 -8.40
N CYS A 152 15.60 14.47 -7.13
CA CYS A 152 14.72 13.43 -6.61
C CYS A 152 13.24 13.82 -6.81
N ILE A 153 12.85 15.03 -6.41
CA ILE A 153 11.48 15.53 -6.58
C ILE A 153 11.08 15.56 -8.06
N ALA A 154 11.97 15.96 -8.96
CA ALA A 154 11.70 15.95 -10.40
C ALA A 154 11.43 14.52 -10.93
N ILE A 155 12.19 13.52 -10.49
CA ILE A 155 11.97 12.11 -10.85
C ILE A 155 10.63 11.62 -10.30
N VAL A 156 10.33 11.90 -9.02
CA VAL A 156 9.06 11.51 -8.39
C VAL A 156 7.88 12.14 -9.13
N LYS A 157 7.93 13.45 -9.44
CA LYS A 157 6.89 14.14 -10.23
C LYS A 157 6.65 13.46 -11.57
N LYS A 158 7.73 13.10 -12.28
CA LYS A 158 7.63 12.39 -13.57
C LYS A 158 7.01 10.99 -13.42
N LEU A 159 7.35 10.26 -12.37
CA LEU A 159 6.79 8.93 -12.10
C LEU A 159 5.30 8.99 -11.71
N LEU A 160 4.85 10.07 -11.09
CA LEU A 160 3.46 10.27 -10.68
C LEU A 160 2.55 10.85 -11.77
N GLN A 161 3.13 11.47 -12.80
CA GLN A 161 2.36 12.19 -13.81
C GLN A 161 1.34 11.29 -14.51
N GLY A 162 0.06 11.66 -14.39
CA GLY A 162 -1.07 10.94 -15.00
C GLY A 162 -1.38 9.57 -14.39
N ARG A 163 -0.72 9.19 -13.28
CA ARG A 163 -0.90 7.89 -12.61
C ARG A 163 -1.83 7.98 -11.41
N ILE A 164 -2.34 6.83 -11.01
CA ILE A 164 -3.06 6.64 -9.75
C ILE A 164 -2.04 6.36 -8.66
N LEU A 165 -1.97 7.27 -7.69
CA LEU A 165 -1.10 7.19 -6.54
C LEU A 165 -1.77 6.44 -5.39
N VAL A 166 -1.12 5.40 -4.89
CA VAL A 166 -1.54 4.60 -3.74
C VAL A 166 -0.55 4.83 -2.58
N GLY A 167 -1.04 4.85 -1.35
CA GLY A 167 -0.18 4.96 -0.17
C GLY A 167 -0.96 4.92 1.14
N HIS A 168 -0.31 5.27 2.24
CA HIS A 168 -0.93 5.30 3.56
C HIS A 168 -0.60 6.59 4.32
N GLY A 169 -1.54 7.53 4.35
CA GLY A 169 -1.33 8.83 4.99
C GLY A 169 -0.55 9.83 4.12
N LEU A 170 -0.76 9.78 2.81
CA LEU A 170 -0.01 10.50 1.76
C LEU A 170 0.10 12.03 1.92
N LYS A 171 -0.66 12.64 2.84
CA LYS A 171 -0.65 14.09 3.04
C LYS A 171 0.76 14.59 3.40
N ASN A 172 1.45 13.91 4.29
CA ASN A 172 2.79 14.32 4.73
C ASN A 172 3.81 14.13 3.61
N ASP A 173 3.78 12.99 2.92
CA ASP A 173 4.63 12.67 1.77
C ASP A 173 4.52 13.73 0.68
N LEU A 174 3.29 14.02 0.25
CA LEU A 174 3.01 14.99 -0.81
C LEU A 174 3.38 16.43 -0.41
N THR A 175 3.21 16.77 0.87
CA THR A 175 3.57 18.10 1.40
C THR A 175 5.09 18.29 1.37
N VAL A 176 5.86 17.32 1.86
CA VAL A 176 7.33 17.39 1.86
C VAL A 176 7.90 17.34 0.45
N LEU A 177 7.29 16.57 -0.46
CA LEU A 177 7.68 16.52 -1.87
C LEU A 177 7.29 17.79 -2.65
N GLY A 178 6.45 18.66 -2.09
CA GLY A 178 5.90 19.81 -2.81
C GLY A 178 5.09 19.39 -4.05
N ILE A 179 4.29 18.32 -3.94
CA ILE A 179 3.51 17.74 -5.02
C ILE A 179 2.02 17.82 -4.67
N THR A 180 1.24 18.46 -5.52
CA THR A 180 -0.23 18.35 -5.50
C THR A 180 -0.66 17.24 -6.43
N HIS A 181 -1.30 16.20 -5.90
CA HIS A 181 -1.82 15.08 -6.67
C HIS A 181 -3.36 15.14 -6.77
N PRO A 182 -3.97 14.96 -7.95
CA PRO A 182 -5.42 15.05 -8.09
C PRO A 182 -6.16 14.07 -7.19
N TRP A 183 -7.18 14.55 -6.47
CA TRP A 183 -7.91 13.74 -5.49
C TRP A 183 -8.52 12.48 -6.11
N TYR A 184 -8.98 12.57 -7.37
CA TYR A 184 -9.59 11.46 -8.11
C TYR A 184 -8.57 10.40 -8.55
N ASN A 185 -7.28 10.73 -8.56
CA ASN A 185 -6.19 9.79 -8.82
C ASN A 185 -5.44 9.38 -7.53
N THR A 186 -5.90 9.80 -6.35
CA THR A 186 -5.27 9.42 -5.08
C THR A 186 -6.05 8.29 -4.39
N ARG A 187 -5.33 7.30 -3.88
CA ARG A 187 -5.86 6.13 -3.16
C ARG A 187 -5.14 5.98 -1.82
N ASP A 188 -5.50 6.85 -0.88
CA ASP A 188 -4.95 6.84 0.47
C ASP A 188 -5.67 5.81 1.36
N THR A 189 -4.98 4.73 1.70
CA THR A 189 -5.51 3.65 2.54
C THR A 189 -5.80 4.09 3.99
N ALA A 190 -5.20 5.18 4.47
CA ALA A 190 -5.52 5.76 5.77
C ALA A 190 -6.87 6.50 5.76
N LYS A 191 -7.37 6.91 4.59
CA LYS A 191 -8.62 7.66 4.39
C LYS A 191 -9.75 6.84 3.77
N TYR A 192 -9.49 5.58 3.42
CA TYR A 192 -10.52 4.69 2.90
C TYR A 192 -11.46 4.26 4.02
N GLU A 193 -12.73 4.71 3.99
CA GLU A 193 -13.69 4.50 5.08
C GLU A 193 -13.79 3.04 5.57
N PRO A 194 -13.84 2.00 4.70
CA PRO A 194 -13.86 0.61 5.14
C PRO A 194 -12.64 0.16 5.96
N PHE A 195 -11.54 0.91 5.91
CA PHE A 195 -10.33 0.70 6.72
C PHE A 195 -10.26 1.58 7.96
N MET A 196 -11.11 2.60 8.09
CA MET A 196 -11.10 3.51 9.23
C MET A 196 -11.76 2.89 10.46
N LYS A 197 -11.36 3.34 11.65
CA LYS A 197 -12.05 2.99 12.90
C LYS A 197 -13.40 3.70 12.90
N LYS A 198 -14.45 2.95 13.26
CA LYS A 198 -15.76 3.55 13.56
C LYS A 198 -15.59 4.63 14.62
N ALA A 199 -16.30 5.74 14.45
CA ALA A 199 -16.31 6.79 15.45
C ALA A 199 -16.79 6.21 16.79
N LYS A 200 -15.97 6.34 17.82
CA LYS A 200 -16.44 6.08 19.19
C LYS A 200 -17.18 7.33 19.63
N LYS A 201 -18.39 7.18 20.18
CA LYS A 201 -18.98 8.24 21.00
C LYS A 201 -18.05 8.41 22.20
N VAL A 202 -17.18 9.41 22.15
CA VAL A 202 -16.40 9.82 23.31
C VAL A 202 -17.35 10.63 24.17
N THR A 203 -17.83 10.03 25.26
CA THR A 203 -18.53 10.74 26.32
C THR A 203 -17.46 11.23 27.31
N ASP A 204 -16.75 12.29 26.95
CA ASP A 204 -15.93 12.98 27.92
C ASP A 204 -16.86 13.90 28.71
N SER A 205 -16.94 13.70 30.03
CA SER A 205 -17.81 14.43 30.97
C SER A 205 -17.57 15.95 31.03
N ILE A 206 -16.62 16.46 30.23
CA ILE A 206 -16.08 17.83 30.26
C ILE A 206 -16.12 18.48 28.87
N SER A 207 -16.34 17.72 27.78
CA SER A 207 -16.35 18.27 26.42
C SER A 207 -17.65 17.98 25.68
N THR A 208 -18.40 19.04 25.37
CA THR A 208 -19.63 19.01 24.55
C THR A 208 -19.34 18.69 23.07
N SER A 209 -18.07 18.49 22.66
CA SER A 209 -17.73 18.13 21.29
C SER A 209 -17.67 16.60 21.11
N THR A 210 -18.79 15.97 20.79
CA THR A 210 -18.80 14.60 20.26
C THR A 210 -18.10 14.59 18.90
N SER A 211 -16.82 14.18 18.85
CA SER A 211 -16.15 13.91 17.58
C SER A 211 -16.69 12.58 17.00
N THR A 212 -17.65 12.69 16.09
CA THR A 212 -18.25 11.57 15.33
C THR A 212 -17.44 11.19 14.10
N LEU A 213 -16.25 11.76 13.89
CA LEU A 213 -15.47 11.49 12.69
C LEU A 213 -14.70 10.16 12.78
N PRO A 214 -14.70 9.35 11.70
CA PRO A 214 -13.88 8.16 11.63
C PRO A 214 -12.39 8.49 11.77
N ARG A 215 -11.64 7.61 12.44
CA ARG A 215 -10.18 7.79 12.61
C ARG A 215 -9.40 6.78 11.79
N SER A 216 -8.31 7.23 11.17
CA SER A 216 -7.39 6.36 10.43
C SER A 216 -6.81 5.27 11.34
N ARG A 217 -6.62 4.07 10.79
CA ARG A 217 -5.86 2.97 11.42
C ARG A 217 -4.40 3.06 10.98
N LYS A 218 -3.47 2.54 11.80
CA LYS A 218 -2.06 2.42 11.42
C LYS A 218 -1.90 1.39 10.30
N LEU A 219 -0.92 1.58 9.42
CA LEU A 219 -0.63 0.64 8.33
C LEU A 219 -0.39 -0.78 8.85
N LYS A 220 0.46 -0.94 9.87
CA LYS A 220 0.72 -2.25 10.50
C LYS A 220 -0.53 -2.98 11.01
N ASP A 221 -1.49 -2.25 11.57
CA ASP A 221 -2.75 -2.83 12.03
C ASP A 221 -3.60 -3.33 10.85
N LEU A 222 -3.60 -2.60 9.75
CA LEU A 222 -4.32 -2.96 8.53
C LEU A 222 -3.64 -4.14 7.83
N ALA A 223 -2.32 -4.10 7.66
CA ALA A 223 -1.54 -5.19 7.10
C ALA A 223 -1.77 -6.49 7.86
N LEU A 224 -1.71 -6.44 9.20
CA LEU A 224 -1.99 -7.62 10.02
C LEU A 224 -3.42 -8.12 9.85
N THR A 225 -4.42 -7.24 10.00
CA THR A 225 -5.84 -7.69 10.02
C THR A 225 -6.45 -7.95 8.66
N LYS A 226 -5.87 -7.46 7.57
CA LYS A 226 -6.41 -7.58 6.21
C LYS A 226 -5.53 -8.42 5.29
N LEU A 227 -4.22 -8.46 5.51
CA LEU A 227 -3.27 -9.19 4.67
C LEU A 227 -2.58 -10.35 5.40
N ASP A 228 -2.84 -10.53 6.70
CA ASP A 228 -2.16 -11.50 7.57
C ASP A 228 -0.62 -11.34 7.52
N ARG A 229 -0.16 -10.09 7.35
CA ARG A 229 1.26 -9.72 7.24
C ARG A 229 1.69 -8.87 8.43
N VAL A 230 2.81 -9.23 9.05
CA VAL A 230 3.46 -8.43 10.10
C VAL A 230 4.50 -7.53 9.43
N ILE A 231 4.37 -6.21 9.62
CA ILE A 231 5.29 -5.16 9.17
C ILE A 231 5.56 -4.21 10.34
N GLN A 232 6.60 -3.36 10.26
CA GLN A 232 6.91 -2.36 11.29
C GLN A 232 6.98 -2.97 12.70
N LYS A 233 7.80 -4.03 12.85
CA LYS A 233 7.96 -4.74 14.12
C LYS A 233 8.55 -3.81 15.18
N GLU A 234 8.12 -3.99 16.42
CA GLU A 234 8.61 -3.17 17.52
C GLU A 234 10.12 -3.38 17.73
N GLY A 235 10.85 -2.27 17.82
CA GLY A 235 12.32 -2.26 17.89
C GLY A 235 13.05 -2.33 16.54
N GLU A 236 12.33 -2.51 15.43
CA GLU A 236 12.87 -2.44 14.07
C GLU A 236 12.46 -1.11 13.42
N SER A 237 13.36 -0.52 12.62
CA SER A 237 13.01 0.63 11.79
C SER A 237 12.05 0.22 10.67
N HIS A 238 11.27 1.18 10.20
CA HIS A 238 10.41 1.00 9.05
C HIS A 238 11.21 0.81 7.77
N CYS A 239 10.55 0.22 6.79
CA CYS A 239 11.07 0.01 5.45
C CYS A 239 10.06 0.56 4.46
N SER A 240 10.38 1.70 3.85
CA SER A 240 9.51 2.39 2.90
C SER A 240 9.11 1.53 1.69
N ILE A 241 9.95 0.57 1.27
CA ILE A 241 9.57 -0.42 0.25
C ILE A 241 8.49 -1.37 0.79
N GLU A 242 8.66 -1.91 2.00
CA GLU A 242 7.66 -2.80 2.61
C GLU A 242 6.32 -2.09 2.81
N ASP A 243 6.37 -0.84 3.28
CA ASP A 243 5.20 -0.03 3.60
C ASP A 243 4.43 0.39 2.32
N SER A 244 5.14 0.81 1.27
CA SER A 244 4.51 1.10 -0.04
C SER A 244 3.85 -0.15 -0.65
N ILE A 245 4.49 -1.31 -0.58
CA ILE A 245 3.91 -2.59 -1.01
C ILE A 245 2.69 -2.97 -0.16
N ALA A 246 2.76 -2.81 1.17
CA ALA A 246 1.63 -3.12 2.05
C ALA A 246 0.42 -2.23 1.78
N ALA A 247 0.63 -0.93 1.54
CA ALA A 247 -0.43 -0.02 1.12
C ALA A 247 -1.03 -0.41 -0.23
N LEU A 248 -0.20 -0.79 -1.20
CA LEU A 248 -0.65 -1.27 -2.51
C LEU A 248 -1.47 -2.56 -2.42
N ASP A 249 -1.04 -3.52 -1.60
CA ASP A 249 -1.74 -4.79 -1.41
C ASP A 249 -3.09 -4.60 -0.69
N LEU A 250 -3.16 -3.67 0.26
CA LEU A 250 -4.44 -3.24 0.87
C LEU A 250 -5.38 -2.65 -0.18
N TYR A 251 -4.87 -1.79 -1.06
CA TYR A 251 -5.64 -1.24 -2.17
C TYR A 251 -6.11 -2.36 -3.12
N LYS A 252 -5.21 -3.25 -3.59
CA LYS A 252 -5.55 -4.39 -4.45
C LYS A 252 -6.70 -5.21 -3.87
N LYS A 253 -6.66 -5.54 -2.58
CA LYS A 253 -7.71 -6.29 -1.89
C LYS A 253 -9.07 -5.58 -1.91
N ALA A 254 -9.09 -4.25 -1.86
CA ALA A 254 -10.31 -3.44 -1.86
C ALA A 254 -10.70 -2.85 -3.23
N ARG A 255 -9.84 -2.99 -4.25
CA ARG A 255 -9.89 -2.30 -5.55
C ARG A 255 -11.29 -2.26 -6.15
N GLY A 256 -11.94 -3.42 -6.31
CA GLY A 256 -13.23 -3.49 -7.00
C GLY A 256 -14.33 -2.66 -6.35
N LYS A 257 -14.35 -2.54 -5.01
CA LYS A 257 -15.30 -1.65 -4.32
C LYS A 257 -14.82 -0.21 -4.32
N TRP A 258 -13.52 0.00 -4.19
CA TRP A 258 -12.91 1.33 -4.18
C TRP A 258 -13.14 2.06 -5.49
N GLU A 259 -12.83 1.44 -6.63
CA GLU A 259 -12.95 2.08 -7.94
C GLU A 259 -14.40 2.41 -8.30
N LYS A 260 -15.37 1.57 -7.94
CA LYS A 260 -16.79 1.89 -8.11
C LYS A 260 -17.21 3.15 -7.37
N VAL A 261 -16.71 3.33 -6.14
CA VAL A 261 -16.99 4.54 -5.35
C VAL A 261 -16.31 5.76 -5.98
N MET A 262 -15.11 5.59 -6.50
CA MET A 262 -14.38 6.68 -7.15
C MET A 262 -15.03 7.10 -8.47
N GLU A 263 -15.43 6.15 -9.30
CA GLU A 263 -16.18 6.38 -10.54
C GLU A 263 -17.47 7.18 -10.26
N TYR A 264 -18.25 6.76 -9.26
CA TYR A 264 -19.44 7.49 -8.82
C TYR A 264 -19.12 8.92 -8.36
N LYS A 265 -18.07 9.11 -7.55
CA LYS A 265 -17.68 10.44 -7.06
C LYS A 265 -17.23 11.36 -8.19
N VAL A 266 -16.42 10.85 -9.12
CA VAL A 266 -15.92 11.61 -10.27
C VAL A 266 -17.07 12.00 -11.18
N GLY A 267 -17.97 11.06 -11.52
CA GLY A 267 -19.14 11.37 -12.34
C GLY A 267 -20.01 12.47 -11.73
N ARG A 268 -20.29 12.41 -10.43
CA ARG A 268 -21.03 13.46 -9.73
C ARG A 268 -20.34 14.82 -9.74
N THR A 269 -19.02 14.86 -9.61
CA THR A 269 -18.27 16.13 -9.67
C THR A 269 -18.36 16.72 -11.07
N GLN A 270 -18.24 15.90 -12.11
CA GLN A 270 -18.36 16.35 -13.51
C GLN A 270 -19.76 16.87 -13.84
N GLU A 271 -20.82 16.24 -13.32
CA GLU A 271 -22.20 16.72 -13.44
C GLU A 271 -22.35 18.14 -12.85
N ILE A 272 -21.87 18.34 -11.61
CA ILE A 272 -21.96 19.65 -10.93
C ILE A 272 -21.16 20.72 -11.68
N GLU A 273 -19.94 20.41 -12.10
CA GLU A 273 -19.09 21.35 -12.86
C GLU A 273 -19.72 21.72 -14.21
N CYS A 274 -20.41 20.78 -14.87
CA CYS A 274 -21.14 21.04 -16.11
C CYS A 274 -22.37 21.92 -15.89
N ASP A 275 -23.13 21.68 -14.82
CA ASP A 275 -24.31 22.48 -14.47
C ASP A 275 -23.92 23.92 -14.12
N ASP A 276 -22.85 24.10 -13.34
CA ASP A 276 -22.31 25.43 -12.99
C ASP A 276 -21.79 26.18 -14.23
N ALA A 277 -21.09 25.49 -15.13
CA ALA A 277 -20.60 26.08 -16.38
C ALA A 277 -21.75 26.47 -17.32
N MET A 278 -22.80 25.66 -17.41
CA MET A 278 -24.00 25.96 -18.20
C MET A 278 -24.78 27.14 -17.60
N HIS A 279 -24.91 27.20 -16.27
CA HIS A 279 -25.52 28.33 -15.59
C HIS A 279 -24.72 29.63 -15.82
N PHE A 280 -23.40 29.57 -15.76
CA PHE A 280 -22.53 30.71 -16.05
C PHE A 280 -22.64 31.17 -17.51
N MET A 281 -22.75 30.26 -18.47
CA MET A 281 -22.95 30.62 -19.88
C MET A 281 -24.30 31.31 -20.11
N LEU A 282 -25.38 30.80 -19.50
CA LEU A 282 -26.72 31.40 -19.62
C LEU A 282 -26.82 32.80 -19.00
N LEU A 283 -26.01 33.12 -17.98
CA LEU A 283 -25.99 34.43 -17.32
C LEU A 283 -25.15 35.49 -18.06
N ASN A 284 -24.35 35.10 -19.05
CA ASN A 284 -23.47 36.01 -19.80
C ASN A 284 -23.92 36.21 -21.27
N GLU A 285 -25.10 35.70 -21.64
CA GLU A 285 -25.72 35.93 -22.96
C GLU A 285 -26.76 37.09 -22.96
N GLU A 286 -26.90 37.84 -21.86
CA GLU A 286 -27.67 39.10 -21.76
C GLU A 286 -26.78 40.34 -21.71
#